data_AF-A0A645C599-F1
#
_entry.id   AF-A0A645C599-F1
#
_cell.length_a   1.000
_cell.length_b   1.000
_cell.length_c   1.000
_cell.angle_alpha   90.00
_cell.angle_beta   90.00
_cell.angle_gamma   90.00
#
_symmetry.space_group_name_H-M   'P 1'
#
loop_
_entity.id
_entity.type
_entity.pdbx_description
1 polymer ?
#
loop_
_entity_poly.entity_id
_entity_poly.type
_entity_poly.pdbx_seq_one_letter_code
_entity_poly.pdbx_strand_id
1 'polypeptide(L)' 'MELEPEKEYKLVVNDMLVGKINSNIGGKINFSVELNNNSSKVKIEKI' A
#
# COMPACT_ATOMS: atom_id res chain seq x y z
N MET A 1 6.12 11.90 6.80
CA MET A 1 6.87 11.27 5.70
C MET A 1 5.93 11.16 4.53
N GLU A 2 6.32 11.72 3.39
CA GLU A 2 5.59 11.60 2.13
C GLU A 2 6.12 10.39 1.36
N LEU A 3 5.33 9.90 0.39
CA LEU A 3 5.80 8.84 -0.50
C LEU A 3 6.63 9.46 -1.63
N GLU A 4 7.71 8.80 -2.00
CA GLU A 4 8.57 9.20 -3.11
C GLU A 4 7.84 9.01 -4.45
N PRO A 5 7.97 9.94 -5.40
CA PRO A 5 7.50 9.76 -6.77
C PRO A 5 8.05 8.52 -7.45
N GLU A 6 7.24 7.93 -8.33
CA GLU A 6 7.64 6.84 -9.24
C GLU A 6 8.32 5.65 -8.54
N LYS A 7 7.91 5.37 -7.29
CA LYS A 7 8.50 4.35 -6.43
C LYS A 7 7.52 3.22 -6.16
N GLU A 8 8.04 2.00 -6.07
CA GLU A 8 7.26 0.80 -5.73
C GLU A 8 7.18 0.63 -4.20
N TYR A 9 5.98 0.29 -3.73
CA TYR A 9 5.65 0.02 -2.35
C TYR A 9 4.91 -1.31 -2.21
N LYS A 10 5.02 -1.94 -1.05
CA LYS A 10 4.23 -3.12 -0.66
C LYS A 10 2.95 -2.68 0.02
N LEU A 11 1.83 -3.26 -0.39
CA LEU A 11 0.58 -3.22 0.35
C LEU A 11 0.49 -4.47 1.22
N VAL A 12 0.41 -4.27 2.54
CA VAL A 12 0.39 -5.35 3.52
C VAL A 12 -0.91 -5.27 4.31
N VAL A 13 -1.62 -6.39 4.45
CA VAL A 13 -2.86 -6.51 5.23
C VAL A 13 -2.68 -7.65 6.22
N ASN A 14 -2.88 -7.37 7.52
CA ASN A 14 -2.69 -8.34 8.60
C ASN A 14 -1.33 -9.06 8.51
N ASP A 15 -0.28 -8.28 8.22
CA ASP A 15 1.11 -8.73 8.05
C ASP A 15 1.35 -9.69 6.86
N MET A 16 0.36 -9.84 5.97
CA MET A 16 0.49 -10.55 4.70
C MET A 16 0.65 -9.56 3.53
N LEU A 17 1.64 -9.79 2.66
CA LEU A 17 1.78 -9.05 1.41
C LEU A 17 0.62 -9.39 0.49
N VAL A 18 -0.22 -8.40 0.17
CA VAL A 18 -1.37 -8.58 -0.74
C VAL A 18 -1.11 -8.01 -2.13
N GLY A 19 -0.12 -7.13 -2.27
CA GLY A 19 0.22 -6.56 -3.57
C GLY A 19 1.37 -5.58 -3.54
N LYS A 20 1.75 -5.15 -4.74
CA LYS A 20 2.70 -4.06 -4.98
C LYS A 20 1.96 -2.91 -5.67
N ILE A 21 2.32 -1.69 -5.32
CA ILE A 21 1.71 -0.46 -5.85
C ILE A 21 2.80 0.56 -6.12
N ASN A 22 2.66 1.26 -7.25
CA ASN A 22 3.58 2.29 -7.67
C ASN A 22 2.97 3.66 -7.36
N SER A 23 3.76 4.56 -6.80
CA SER A 23 3.39 5.95 -6.71
C SER A 23 3.47 6.61 -8.09
N ASN A 24 2.63 7.60 -8.32
CA ASN A 24 2.71 8.44 -9.51
C ASN A 24 3.82 9.51 -9.36
N ILE A 25 3.97 10.34 -10.39
CA ILE A 25 4.96 11.44 -10.43
C ILE A 25 4.79 12.43 -9.27
N GLY A 26 3.60 12.53 -8.68
CA GLY A 26 3.33 13.38 -7.51
C GLY A 26 3.43 12.67 -6.17
N GLY A 27 3.99 11.45 -6.11
CA GLY A 27 4.08 10.68 -4.87
C GLY A 27 2.73 10.17 -4.34
N LYS A 28 1.68 10.13 -5.16
CA LYS A 28 0.38 9.58 -4.75
C LYS A 28 0.24 8.13 -5.19
N ILE A 29 -0.45 7.35 -4.37
CA ILE A 29 -0.81 5.96 -4.65
C ILE A 29 -2.34 5.83 -4.60
N ASN A 30 -2.88 4.90 -5.38
CA ASN A 30 -4.27 4.50 -5.30
C ASN A 30 -4.30 2.98 -5.16
N PHE A 31 -5.06 2.47 -4.20
CA PHE A 31 -5.28 1.04 -4.03
C PHE A 31 -6.70 0.78 -3.54
N SER A 32 -7.18 -0.44 -3.78
CA SER A 32 -8.45 -0.92 -3.28
C SER A 32 -8.22 -2.29 -2.68
N VAL A 33 -8.81 -2.53 -1.52
CA VAL A 33 -8.72 -3.81 -0.81
C VAL A 33 -10.06 -4.14 -0.22
N GLU A 34 -10.48 -5.38 -0.41
CA GLU A 34 -11.67 -5.93 0.24
C GLU A 34 -11.25 -6.55 1.58
N LEU A 35 -11.97 -6.20 2.64
CA LEU A 35 -11.72 -6.67 3.99
C LEU A 35 -12.91 -7.50 4.45
N ASN A 36 -12.63 -8.58 5.16
CA ASN A 36 -13.66 -9.41 5.78
C ASN A 36 -14.30 -8.64 6.96
N ASN A 37 -15.37 -9.16 7.56
CA ASN A 37 -16.13 -8.51 8.66
C ASN A 37 -15.35 -8.24 9.97
N ASN A 38 -14.03 -8.44 9.99
CA ASN A 38 -13.15 -8.18 11.12
C ASN A 38 -12.26 -6.96 10.86
N SER A 39 -11.81 -6.31 11.93
CA SER A 39 -10.80 -5.26 11.81
C SER A 39 -9.52 -5.80 11.17
N SER A 40 -8.97 -5.06 10.21
CA SER A 40 -7.74 -5.43 9.51
C SER A 40 -6.71 -4.31 9.57
N LYS A 41 -5.45 -4.68 9.76
CA LYS A 41 -4.32 -3.73 9.79
C LYS A 41 -3.77 -3.57 8.39
N VAL A 42 -3.93 -2.38 7.82
CA VAL A 42 -3.41 -2.04 6.48
C VAL A 42 -2.12 -1.23 6.64
N LYS A 43 -1.06 -1.63 5.94
CA LYS A 43 0.24 -0.93 5.92
C LYS A 43 0.74 -0.76 4.50
N ILE A 44 1.56 0.27 4.33
CA ILE A 44 2.32 0.53 3.11
C ILE A 44 3.77 0.61 3.50
N GLU A 45 4.58 -0.25 2.90
CA GLU A 45 6.00 -0.39 3.23
C GLU A 45 6.83 -0.10 1.99
N LYS A 46 7.87 0.73 2.15
CA LYS A 46 8.83 0.98 1.08
C LYS A 46 9.59 -0.32 0.78
N ILE A 47 9.80 -0.59 -0.51
CA ILE A 47 10.64 -1.70 -0.96
C ILE A 47 12.11 -1.33 -0.83
#